data_AF-A0A1C7LVR9-F1
#
_entry.id   AF-A0A1C7LVR9-F1
#
_cell.length_a   1.000
_cell.length_b   1.000
_cell.length_c   1.000
_cell.angle_alpha   90.00
_cell.angle_beta   90.00
_cell.angle_gamma   90.00
#
_symmetry.space_group_name_H-M   'P 1'
#
loop_
_entity.id
_entity.type
_entity.pdbx_description
1 polymer ?
#
loop_
_entity_poly.entity_id
_entity_poly.type
_entity_poly.pdbx_seq_one_letter_code
_entity_poly.pdbx_strand_id
1 'polypeptide(L)'
;MSRTSNMVCFRQRLGSWRSHGRPTKCGRPWERATVNPHRDSKRANVNVTEEVPIEFRSSELTHNYYNLVDEGIEPIYGHVIPEGVYSGPNPLRKIAQGRPMYVSYVKPWGDDVSGNRSKQYNEHTNIYFAHANLPHDKLSQEYFFDTMMRDITSGTNTWHPAYDCVDQEDILFRILPNMFPVDNPQQSESCSHLGLHGNAWCRKCKLGGSQRDRETDEIFEQHFSPGDLRVARDTAQEVKKQIYAAALGVASTVEAMQTESGVKDKLAEFWIQQLIARARDLQQIRIHNPATRDSRLNARRIINRPLLCREICANIQSELMDWLYMQPTHHYNLLPPESPLRTQLRPGEHYNSLLELESGDIHCDTPVEILHTYLLGVDKYIWHHCSSAWSTRQCEKFALRLQSSSTIRKNPNAR
;
A
#
# COMPACT_ATOMS: atom_id res chain seq x y z
N MET A 1 38.81 16.69 -22.22
CA MET A 1 38.31 15.75 -21.19
C MET A 1 36.79 15.80 -21.22
N SER A 2 36.18 15.06 -22.15
CA SER A 2 34.76 15.12 -22.49
C SER A 2 33.97 14.10 -21.66
N ARG A 3 33.02 14.58 -20.85
CA ARG A 3 32.05 13.74 -20.15
C ARG A 3 30.85 13.51 -21.07
N THR A 4 30.80 12.37 -21.73
CA THR A 4 29.63 11.91 -22.50
C THR A 4 28.49 11.54 -21.54
N SER A 5 27.43 12.34 -21.52
CA SER A 5 26.19 12.05 -20.78
C SER A 5 25.17 11.41 -21.72
N ASN A 6 25.04 10.08 -21.67
CA ASN A 6 24.03 9.35 -22.43
C ASN A 6 22.62 9.54 -21.83
N MET A 7 21.63 9.52 -22.71
CA MET A 7 20.21 9.40 -22.39
C MET A 7 19.96 7.96 -21.88
N VAL A 8 19.41 7.81 -20.67
CA VAL A 8 19.23 6.50 -20.03
C VAL A 8 17.91 5.88 -20.48
N CYS A 9 18.01 4.80 -21.26
CA CYS A 9 16.97 3.80 -21.45
C CYS A 9 17.13 2.74 -20.36
N PHE A 10 16.03 2.27 -19.75
CA PHE A 10 16.07 1.27 -18.68
C PHE A 10 16.81 0.01 -19.13
N ARG A 11 17.81 -0.40 -18.33
CA ARG A 11 18.58 -1.62 -18.53
C ARG A 11 18.29 -2.57 -17.37
N GLN A 12 17.61 -3.68 -17.63
CA GLN A 12 17.70 -4.88 -16.81
C GLN A 12 18.74 -5.80 -17.45
N ARG A 13 19.79 -6.13 -16.70
CA ARG A 13 20.83 -7.08 -17.11
C ARG A 13 20.59 -8.38 -16.35
N LEU A 14 19.99 -9.38 -17.00
CA LEU A 14 19.99 -10.75 -16.49
C LEU A 14 21.30 -11.42 -16.92
N GLY A 15 22.08 -11.92 -15.95
CA GLY A 15 23.33 -12.62 -16.20
C GLY A 15 23.13 -13.94 -16.96
N SER A 16 24.07 -14.27 -17.85
CA SER A 16 24.04 -15.51 -18.65
C SER A 16 24.57 -16.70 -17.86
N TRP A 17 23.83 -17.82 -17.86
CA TRP A 17 24.34 -19.16 -17.55
C TRP A 17 23.84 -20.16 -18.60
N ARG A 18 24.75 -20.96 -19.18
CA ARG A 18 24.43 -21.97 -20.20
C ARG A 18 24.02 -23.29 -19.54
N SER A 19 22.84 -23.81 -19.86
CA SER A 19 22.48 -25.23 -19.67
C SER A 19 22.13 -25.84 -21.02
N HIS A 20 22.79 -26.95 -21.38
CA HIS A 20 22.56 -27.68 -22.63
C HIS A 20 21.28 -28.53 -22.54
N GLY A 21 20.32 -28.32 -23.43
CA GLY A 21 19.14 -29.20 -23.61
C GLY A 21 18.44 -28.93 -24.94
N ARG A 22 18.20 -29.97 -25.75
CA ARG A 22 17.64 -29.90 -27.12
C ARG A 22 16.11 -29.60 -27.12
N PRO A 23 15.57 -28.92 -28.15
CA PRO A 23 14.16 -28.59 -28.24
C PRO A 23 13.34 -29.69 -28.98
N THR A 24 12.16 -30.03 -28.44
CA THR A 24 11.12 -30.77 -29.17
C THR A 24 10.01 -29.81 -29.63
N LYS A 25 9.51 -30.05 -30.85
CA LYS A 25 8.51 -29.25 -31.60
C LYS A 25 7.07 -29.61 -31.20
N CYS A 26 6.15 -28.63 -31.39
CA CYS A 26 4.66 -28.64 -31.37
C CYS A 26 4.10 -27.73 -30.25
N GLY A 27 3.24 -26.72 -30.42
CA GLY A 27 2.62 -26.03 -31.56
C GLY A 27 1.60 -24.97 -31.05
N ARG A 28 1.56 -23.82 -31.73
CA ARG A 28 0.55 -22.71 -31.76
C ARG A 28 0.52 -21.62 -30.66
N PRO A 29 0.17 -20.37 -31.05
CA PRO A 29 0.77 -19.16 -30.53
C PRO A 29 -0.15 -18.42 -29.55
N TRP A 30 0.34 -18.25 -28.33
CA TRP A 30 -0.08 -17.13 -27.49
C TRP A 30 0.95 -16.03 -27.78
N GLU A 31 0.50 -14.80 -28.04
CA GLU A 31 1.37 -13.64 -28.20
C GLU A 31 2.25 -13.51 -26.95
N ARG A 32 3.44 -14.09 -27.08
CA ARG A 32 4.45 -14.16 -26.04
C ARG A 32 5.31 -12.94 -26.29
N ALA A 33 5.21 -11.93 -25.42
CA ALA A 33 6.21 -10.88 -25.34
C ALA A 33 7.55 -11.54 -25.00
N THR A 34 8.28 -11.98 -26.03
CA THR A 34 9.60 -12.56 -25.90
C THR A 34 10.57 -11.42 -25.59
N VAL A 35 10.85 -11.20 -24.31
CA VAL A 35 12.01 -10.44 -23.88
C VAL A 35 13.23 -11.31 -24.20
N ASN A 36 13.88 -11.01 -25.32
CA ASN A 36 15.10 -11.67 -25.78
C ASN A 36 16.30 -11.09 -25.02
N PRO A 37 17.02 -11.84 -24.15
CA PRO A 37 18.00 -11.26 -23.24
C PRO A 37 19.44 -11.27 -23.79
N HIS A 38 19.64 -11.11 -25.11
CA HIS A 38 20.99 -10.96 -25.67
C HIS A 38 21.11 -9.86 -26.73
N ARG A 39 21.99 -8.90 -26.39
CA ARG A 39 22.62 -7.84 -27.20
C ARG A 39 21.66 -6.79 -27.82
N ASP A 40 21.95 -5.53 -27.49
CA ASP A 40 21.54 -4.31 -28.21
C ASP A 40 20.09 -3.79 -28.10
N SER A 41 19.48 -3.78 -26.91
CA SER A 41 18.31 -2.92 -26.67
C SER A 41 18.71 -1.47 -26.35
N LYS A 42 19.31 -0.79 -27.34
CA LYS A 42 19.55 0.67 -27.35
C LYS A 42 18.47 1.42 -28.14
N ARG A 43 17.19 1.02 -28.05
CA ARG A 43 16.11 1.70 -28.79
C ARG A 43 15.46 2.74 -27.88
N ALA A 44 15.37 3.97 -28.35
CA ALA A 44 14.60 5.03 -27.71
C ALA A 44 13.43 5.38 -28.64
N ASN A 45 12.25 5.60 -28.06
CA ASN A 45 11.04 5.96 -28.80
C ASN A 45 10.72 7.43 -28.50
N VAL A 46 10.43 8.21 -29.53
CA VAL A 46 9.88 9.57 -29.39
C VAL A 46 8.59 9.63 -30.19
N ASN A 47 7.52 10.07 -29.55
CA ASN A 47 6.26 10.38 -30.23
C ASN A 47 6.39 11.79 -30.82
N VAL A 48 6.76 11.84 -32.10
CA VAL A 48 6.72 13.08 -32.88
C VAL A 48 5.34 13.10 -33.56
N THR A 49 4.48 14.04 -33.15
CA THR A 49 3.22 14.45 -33.78
C THR A 49 2.53 13.42 -34.69
N GLU A 50 1.43 12.85 -34.18
CA GLU A 50 0.41 12.04 -34.87
C GLU A 50 0.86 10.67 -35.45
N GLU A 51 0.48 9.64 -34.69
CA GLU A 51 0.16 8.24 -35.06
C GLU A 51 1.25 7.21 -35.38
N VAL A 52 2.53 7.57 -35.59
CA VAL A 52 3.58 6.53 -35.81
C VAL A 52 4.82 6.74 -34.92
N PRO A 53 5.12 5.83 -33.98
CA PRO A 53 6.36 5.90 -33.22
C PRO A 53 7.57 5.68 -34.13
N ILE A 54 8.51 6.62 -34.10
CA ILE A 54 9.79 6.50 -34.80
C ILE A 54 10.78 5.80 -33.86
N GLU A 55 11.25 4.62 -34.24
CA GLU A 55 12.33 3.92 -33.55
C GLU A 55 13.69 4.34 -34.11
N PHE A 56 14.61 4.72 -33.24
CA PHE A 56 16.00 4.97 -33.59
C PHE A 56 16.94 4.42 -32.52
N ARG A 57 18.21 4.21 -32.87
CA ARG A 57 19.19 3.79 -31.87
C ARG A 57 19.63 4.99 -31.05
N SER A 58 19.73 4.85 -29.74
CA SER A 58 20.23 5.93 -28.88
C SER A 58 21.67 6.35 -29.22
N SER A 59 22.44 5.48 -29.89
CA SER A 59 23.77 5.81 -30.43
C SER A 59 23.76 6.67 -31.69
N GLU A 60 22.61 6.80 -32.36
CA GLU A 60 22.43 7.66 -33.54
C GLU A 60 22.12 9.11 -33.14
N LEU A 61 21.79 9.35 -31.87
CA LEU A 61 21.61 10.70 -31.34
C LEU A 61 22.96 11.43 -31.27
N THR A 62 23.08 12.51 -32.03
CA THR A 62 24.29 13.34 -32.09
C THR A 62 24.31 14.46 -31.04
N HIS A 63 23.14 14.90 -30.58
CA HIS A 63 22.97 16.00 -29.63
C HIS A 63 22.16 15.51 -28.43
N ASN A 64 22.58 15.92 -27.23
CA ASN A 64 21.75 15.78 -26.04
C ASN A 64 20.92 17.06 -25.81
N TYR A 65 20.01 17.01 -24.83
CA TYR A 65 19.16 18.15 -24.50
C TYR A 65 19.93 19.48 -24.31
N TYR A 66 21.07 19.46 -23.62
CA TYR A 66 21.85 20.68 -23.38
C TYR A 66 22.46 21.21 -24.67
N ASN A 67 22.91 20.33 -25.57
CA ASN A 67 23.42 20.76 -26.87
C ASN A 67 22.33 21.45 -27.71
N LEU A 68 21.11 20.91 -27.69
CA LEU A 68 19.97 21.52 -28.41
C LEU A 68 19.61 22.89 -27.83
N VAL A 69 19.60 23.03 -26.50
CA VAL A 69 19.35 24.33 -25.83
C VAL A 69 20.45 25.34 -26.16
N ASP A 70 21.73 24.93 -26.15
CA ASP A 70 22.86 25.79 -26.50
C ASP A 70 22.80 26.26 -27.98
N GLU A 71 22.19 25.46 -28.85
CA GLU A 71 21.92 25.79 -30.26
C GLU A 71 20.67 26.66 -30.46
N GLY A 72 19.98 27.05 -29.37
CA GLY A 72 18.75 27.82 -29.41
C GLY A 72 17.52 27.02 -29.87
N ILE A 73 17.62 25.68 -29.87
CA ILE A 73 16.53 24.78 -30.20
C ILE A 73 15.81 24.40 -28.90
N GLU A 74 14.77 25.17 -28.55
CA GLU A 74 13.90 24.85 -27.42
C GLU A 74 12.89 23.75 -27.78
N PRO A 75 12.63 22.78 -26.88
CA PRO A 75 11.60 21.79 -27.11
C PRO A 75 10.23 22.47 -27.17
N ILE A 76 9.58 22.41 -28.33
CA ILE A 76 8.22 22.93 -28.50
C ILE A 76 7.24 21.91 -27.94
N TYR A 77 6.68 22.20 -26.77
CA TYR A 77 5.56 21.42 -26.21
C TYR A 77 4.26 21.96 -26.81
N GLY A 78 3.82 21.39 -27.93
CA GLY A 78 2.62 21.83 -28.65
C GLY A 78 1.29 21.69 -27.89
N HIS A 79 1.28 21.02 -26.73
CA HIS A 79 0.09 20.73 -25.93
C HIS A 79 0.40 20.70 -24.42
N VAL A 80 -0.66 20.65 -23.60
CA VAL A 80 -0.57 20.35 -22.17
C VAL A 80 0.21 19.05 -21.98
N ILE A 81 1.30 19.12 -21.24
CA ILE A 81 2.16 17.98 -20.95
C ILE A 81 1.40 17.04 -20.00
N PRO A 82 1.25 15.74 -20.33
CA PRO A 82 0.60 14.79 -19.44
C PRO A 82 1.28 14.72 -18.07
N GLU A 83 0.50 14.43 -17.03
CA GLU A 83 1.03 14.26 -15.67
C GLU A 83 2.15 13.20 -15.65
N GLY A 84 3.28 13.54 -15.04
CA GLY A 84 4.47 12.69 -14.98
C GLY A 84 5.46 12.83 -16.16
N VAL A 85 5.10 13.60 -17.21
CA VAL A 85 6.02 13.96 -18.29
C VAL A 85 6.65 15.33 -17.99
N TYR A 86 7.97 15.45 -18.17
CA TYR A 86 8.72 16.64 -17.79
C TYR A 86 9.06 17.50 -19.02
N SER A 87 8.91 18.82 -18.90
CA SER A 87 9.25 19.81 -19.93
C SER A 87 10.77 20.06 -20.10
N GLY A 88 11.60 19.09 -19.73
CA GLY A 88 13.05 19.25 -19.73
C GLY A 88 13.79 17.99 -19.28
N PRO A 89 15.05 18.13 -18.82
CA PRO A 89 15.82 17.01 -18.31
C PRO A 89 15.10 16.37 -17.12
N ASN A 90 15.11 15.03 -17.07
CA ASN A 90 14.54 14.28 -15.95
C ASN A 90 15.06 14.85 -14.60
N PRO A 91 14.17 15.28 -13.67
CA PRO A 91 14.56 15.88 -12.39
C PRO A 91 15.50 15.00 -11.55
N LEU A 92 15.41 13.67 -11.70
CA LEU A 92 16.28 12.71 -11.01
C LEU A 92 17.76 12.89 -11.37
N ARG A 93 18.10 13.56 -12.48
CA ARG A 93 19.49 13.89 -12.83
C ARG A 93 20.21 14.69 -11.74
N LYS A 94 19.48 15.56 -11.02
CA LYS A 94 20.04 16.33 -9.89
C LYS A 94 20.51 15.41 -8.75
N ILE A 95 19.81 14.30 -8.52
CA ILE A 95 20.11 13.29 -7.52
C ILE A 95 21.21 12.35 -8.03
N ALA A 96 21.06 11.87 -9.28
CA ALA A 96 21.97 10.95 -9.93
C ALA A 96 23.40 11.46 -9.96
N GLN A 97 23.60 12.74 -10.31
CA GLN A 97 24.92 13.34 -10.54
C GLN A 97 25.78 12.52 -11.53
N GLY A 98 25.12 11.87 -12.49
CA GLY A 98 25.76 11.01 -13.50
C GLY A 98 25.87 9.53 -13.11
N ARG A 99 25.56 9.15 -11.86
CA ARG A 99 25.56 7.75 -11.41
C ARG A 99 24.35 6.98 -11.99
N PRO A 100 24.51 5.70 -12.34
CA PRO A 100 23.38 4.83 -12.67
C PRO A 100 22.40 4.73 -11.50
N MET A 101 21.10 4.60 -11.80
CA MET A 101 20.03 4.54 -10.81
C MET A 101 19.19 3.27 -11.01
N TYR A 102 19.00 2.48 -9.96
CA TYR A 102 18.24 1.22 -9.98
C TYR A 102 17.05 1.22 -9.03
N VAL A 103 15.91 0.71 -9.48
CA VAL A 103 14.74 0.51 -8.62
C VAL A 103 14.55 -0.99 -8.42
N SER A 104 14.68 -1.44 -7.17
CA SER A 104 14.31 -2.79 -6.76
C SER A 104 12.85 -2.79 -6.36
N TYR A 105 12.01 -3.40 -7.18
CA TYR A 105 10.61 -3.57 -6.85
C TYR A 105 10.45 -4.83 -6.00
N VAL A 106 9.68 -4.73 -4.92
CA VAL A 106 9.42 -5.83 -3.99
C VAL A 106 7.95 -6.10 -3.83
N LYS A 107 7.60 -7.34 -3.48
CA LYS A 107 6.24 -7.77 -3.13
C LYS A 107 6.25 -8.14 -1.66
N PRO A 108 5.96 -7.21 -0.73
CA PRO A 108 5.99 -7.51 0.69
C PRO A 108 4.72 -8.20 1.16
N TRP A 109 4.85 -9.14 2.09
CA TRP A 109 3.74 -9.71 2.86
C TRP A 109 4.21 -10.03 4.28
N GLY A 110 3.31 -9.93 5.25
CA GLY A 110 3.57 -10.37 6.62
C GLY A 110 2.90 -11.72 6.88
N ASP A 111 3.48 -12.56 7.72
CA ASP A 111 2.82 -13.76 8.22
C ASP A 111 3.02 -13.88 9.73
N ASP A 112 1.97 -14.30 10.44
CA ASP A 112 2.03 -14.61 11.85
C ASP A 112 2.62 -16.01 12.03
N VAL A 113 3.91 -16.04 12.34
CA VAL A 113 4.65 -17.28 12.61
C VAL A 113 4.68 -17.61 14.11
N SER A 114 3.75 -17.06 14.91
CA SER A 114 3.66 -17.39 16.33
C SER A 114 3.36 -18.89 16.52
N GLY A 115 4.37 -19.64 16.94
CA GLY A 115 4.33 -21.10 17.08
C GLY A 115 3.70 -21.63 18.36
N ASN A 116 3.04 -20.80 19.19
CA ASN A 116 2.56 -21.21 20.51
C ASN A 116 1.05 -21.50 20.57
N ARG A 117 0.68 -22.47 21.40
CA ARG A 117 -0.72 -22.85 21.69
C ARG A 117 -1.56 -21.71 22.29
N SER A 118 -0.94 -20.66 22.81
CA SER A 118 -1.59 -19.39 23.18
C SER A 118 -1.05 -18.25 22.31
N LYS A 119 -1.94 -17.63 21.53
CA LYS A 119 -1.63 -16.52 20.62
C LYS A 119 -1.51 -15.15 21.31
N GLN A 120 -1.84 -15.07 22.60
CA GLN A 120 -2.01 -13.79 23.28
C GLN A 120 -0.71 -13.13 23.77
N TYR A 121 0.39 -13.89 23.91
CA TYR A 121 1.60 -13.39 24.60
C TYR A 121 2.90 -13.42 23.78
N ASN A 122 2.90 -14.01 22.57
CA ASN A 122 4.10 -14.13 21.72
C ASN A 122 3.73 -13.95 20.24
N GLU A 123 3.10 -12.83 19.88
CA GLU A 123 2.89 -12.50 18.48
C GLU A 123 4.25 -12.31 17.80
N HIS A 124 4.53 -13.08 16.75
CA HIS A 124 5.75 -12.97 15.98
C HIS A 124 5.38 -12.86 14.51
N THR A 125 5.28 -11.62 14.04
CA THR A 125 5.00 -11.33 12.64
C THR A 125 6.31 -11.20 11.89
N ASN A 126 6.53 -12.09 10.92
CA ASN A 126 7.63 -11.95 9.98
C ASN A 126 7.15 -11.17 8.76
N ILE A 127 7.90 -10.17 8.33
CA ILE A 127 7.68 -9.52 7.04
C ILE A 127 8.65 -10.13 6.04
N TYR A 128 8.06 -10.74 5.00
CA TYR A 128 8.75 -11.31 3.87
C TYR A 128 8.61 -10.38 2.67
N PHE A 129 9.53 -10.52 1.72
CA PHE A 129 9.37 -9.90 0.42
C PHE A 129 9.98 -10.77 -0.67
N ALA A 130 9.38 -10.69 -1.86
CA ALA A 130 9.91 -11.29 -3.07
C ALA A 130 10.25 -10.19 -4.07
N HIS A 131 11.40 -10.30 -4.72
CA HIS A 131 11.84 -9.32 -5.70
C HIS A 131 10.94 -9.39 -6.95
N ALA A 132 10.17 -8.34 -7.23
CA ALA A 132 9.25 -8.29 -8.35
C ALA A 132 9.98 -8.25 -9.71
N ASN A 133 11.22 -7.75 -9.75
CA ASN A 133 12.02 -7.78 -10.98
C ASN A 133 12.59 -9.16 -11.34
N LEU A 134 12.46 -10.17 -10.47
CA LEU A 134 12.95 -11.51 -10.78
C LEU A 134 11.84 -12.36 -11.42
N PRO A 135 12.15 -13.10 -12.49
CA PRO A 135 11.28 -14.13 -13.04
C PRO A 135 10.85 -15.15 -11.97
N HIS A 136 9.62 -15.66 -12.06
CA HIS A 136 9.05 -16.54 -11.04
C HIS A 136 9.85 -17.85 -10.86
N ASP A 137 10.47 -18.38 -11.93
CA ASP A 137 11.36 -19.54 -11.90
C ASP A 137 12.66 -19.30 -11.10
N LYS A 138 12.99 -18.04 -10.80
CA LYS A 138 14.13 -17.65 -9.98
C LYS A 138 13.76 -17.36 -8.53
N LEU A 139 12.48 -17.08 -8.25
CA LEU A 139 12.00 -16.81 -6.89
C LEU A 139 11.98 -18.06 -6.00
N SER A 140 12.03 -19.26 -6.59
CA SER A 140 12.05 -20.55 -5.89
C SER A 140 13.47 -21.07 -5.60
N GLN A 141 14.51 -20.25 -5.79
CA GLN A 141 15.90 -20.65 -5.55
C GLN A 141 16.35 -20.31 -4.11
N GLU A 142 17.20 -21.13 -3.51
CA GLU A 142 17.62 -21.04 -2.10
C GLU A 142 18.56 -19.86 -1.75
N TYR A 143 18.89 -18.97 -2.70
CA TYR A 143 19.85 -17.88 -2.47
C TYR A 143 19.13 -16.56 -2.17
N PHE A 144 19.19 -16.13 -0.91
CA PHE A 144 18.53 -14.92 -0.41
C PHE A 144 19.49 -13.72 -0.40
N PHE A 145 19.01 -12.57 -0.90
CA PHE A 145 19.68 -11.28 -0.74
C PHE A 145 19.23 -10.66 0.59
N ASP A 146 20.18 -10.44 1.50
CA ASP A 146 19.92 -9.69 2.73
C ASP A 146 20.11 -8.20 2.45
N THR A 147 19.01 -7.42 2.52
CA THR A 147 19.06 -5.95 2.40
C THR A 147 18.31 -5.34 3.57
N MET A 148 18.89 -4.29 4.15
CA MET A 148 18.44 -3.71 5.42
C MET A 148 16.99 -3.19 5.32
N MET A 149 16.07 -3.83 6.06
CA MET A 149 14.60 -3.68 6.01
C MET A 149 14.04 -2.30 6.41
N ARG A 150 14.85 -1.37 6.94
CA ARG A 150 14.35 -0.13 7.55
C ARG A 150 13.67 0.83 6.55
N ASP A 151 14.09 0.82 5.29
CA ASP A 151 13.61 1.82 4.33
C ASP A 151 12.26 1.44 3.70
N ILE A 152 11.97 0.13 3.53
CA ILE A 152 10.71 -0.35 2.91
C ILE A 152 9.49 0.01 3.77
N THR A 153 9.60 -0.08 5.10
CA THR A 153 8.47 0.18 6.03
C THR A 153 8.26 1.66 6.32
N SER A 154 9.29 2.49 6.14
CA SER A 154 9.21 3.95 6.34
C SER A 154 8.35 4.65 5.28
N GLY A 155 8.08 3.99 4.15
CA GLY A 155 7.41 4.58 3.00
C GLY A 155 8.20 5.70 2.32
N THR A 156 9.46 5.90 2.69
CA THR A 156 10.28 6.97 2.12
C THR A 156 10.85 6.54 0.77
N ASN A 157 10.54 7.31 -0.28
CA ASN A 157 11.07 7.11 -1.63
C ASN A 157 12.53 7.59 -1.75
N THR A 158 13.40 7.00 -0.94
CA THR A 158 14.78 7.47 -0.74
C THR A 158 15.75 6.74 -1.67
N TRP A 159 16.72 7.47 -2.22
CA TRP A 159 17.82 6.91 -3.01
C TRP A 159 19.05 6.67 -2.13
N HIS A 160 19.59 5.45 -2.20
CA HIS A 160 20.73 5.00 -1.41
C HIS A 160 21.95 4.82 -2.30
N PRO A 161 23.14 5.31 -1.90
CA PRO A 161 24.37 5.03 -2.59
C PRO A 161 24.78 3.57 -2.40
N ALA A 162 25.30 2.96 -3.46
CA ALA A 162 25.95 1.66 -3.44
C ALA A 162 27.06 1.61 -4.49
N TYR A 163 27.84 0.52 -4.49
CA TYR A 163 28.89 0.28 -5.47
C TYR A 163 28.58 -0.98 -6.27
N ASP A 164 28.52 -0.87 -7.60
CA ASP A 164 28.37 -2.03 -8.48
C ASP A 164 29.75 -2.66 -8.72
N CYS A 165 29.99 -3.84 -8.14
CA CYS A 165 31.27 -4.52 -8.26
C CYS A 165 31.53 -5.11 -9.65
N VAL A 166 30.49 -5.31 -10.47
CA VAL A 166 30.61 -5.86 -11.83
C VAL A 166 31.03 -4.78 -12.80
N ASP A 167 30.34 -3.64 -12.78
CA ASP A 167 30.62 -2.52 -13.68
C ASP A 167 31.63 -1.50 -13.07
N GLN A 168 32.07 -1.74 -11.83
CA GLN A 168 33.09 -0.96 -11.09
C GLN A 168 32.77 0.55 -11.00
N GLU A 169 31.51 0.87 -10.69
CA GLU A 169 31.04 2.25 -10.61
C GLU A 169 30.11 2.50 -9.40
N ASP A 170 30.08 3.74 -8.93
CA ASP A 170 29.13 4.18 -7.92
C ASP A 170 27.72 4.26 -8.53
N ILE A 171 26.76 3.67 -7.85
CA ILE A 171 25.35 3.63 -8.26
C ILE A 171 24.46 4.24 -7.18
N LEU A 172 23.22 4.52 -7.56
CA LEU A 172 22.13 4.77 -6.63
C LEU A 172 21.10 3.66 -6.79
N PHE A 173 20.51 3.21 -5.69
CA PHE A 173 19.36 2.31 -5.74
C PHE A 173 18.28 2.72 -4.75
N ARG A 174 17.05 2.29 -4.99
CA ARG A 174 15.93 2.40 -4.05
C ARG A 174 15.09 1.13 -4.08
N ILE A 175 14.35 0.88 -3.00
CA ILE A 175 13.45 -0.27 -2.89
C ILE A 175 12.02 0.25 -2.82
N LEU A 176 11.14 -0.23 -3.70
CA LEU A 176 9.74 0.19 -3.76
C LEU A 176 8.80 -1.01 -3.73
N PRO A 177 7.79 -1.03 -2.84
CA PRO A 177 6.68 -1.97 -2.94
C PRO A 177 5.95 -1.83 -4.27
N ASN A 178 5.74 -2.94 -4.98
CA ASN A 178 5.03 -2.98 -6.26
C ASN A 178 3.62 -3.56 -6.15
N MET A 179 3.40 -4.49 -5.23
CA MET A 179 2.08 -5.06 -4.93
C MET A 179 2.12 -5.77 -3.57
N PHE A 180 0.97 -5.95 -2.94
CA PHE A 180 0.84 -6.56 -1.62
C PHE A 180 0.10 -7.90 -1.71
N PRO A 181 0.79 -9.02 -1.99
CA PRO A 181 0.18 -10.35 -2.15
C PRO A 181 -0.14 -11.00 -0.79
N VAL A 182 -0.85 -10.26 0.06
CA VAL A 182 -1.26 -10.69 1.40
C VAL A 182 -2.62 -11.39 1.36
N ASP A 183 -2.96 -12.17 2.37
CA ASP A 183 -4.27 -12.86 2.42
C ASP A 183 -5.43 -11.87 2.63
N ASN A 184 -6.68 -12.34 2.51
CA ASN A 184 -7.86 -11.47 2.62
C ASN A 184 -7.94 -10.69 3.96
N PRO A 185 -7.74 -11.34 5.13
CA PRO A 185 -7.67 -10.64 6.42
C PRO A 185 -6.60 -9.56 6.47
N GLN A 186 -5.36 -9.88 6.10
CA GLN A 186 -4.24 -8.93 6.14
C GLN A 186 -4.42 -7.80 5.13
N GLN A 187 -5.05 -8.06 3.97
CA GLN A 187 -5.41 -6.99 3.02
C GLN A 187 -6.41 -6.02 3.63
N SER A 188 -7.43 -6.53 4.32
CA SER A 188 -8.41 -5.68 5.01
C SER A 188 -7.73 -4.79 6.04
N GLU A 189 -6.83 -5.35 6.84
CA GLU A 189 -6.06 -4.60 7.82
C GLU A 189 -5.14 -3.57 7.18
N SER A 190 -4.40 -3.95 6.13
CA SER A 190 -3.48 -3.07 5.41
C SER A 190 -4.20 -1.89 4.74
N CYS A 191 -5.48 -2.04 4.38
CA CYS A 191 -6.33 -0.98 3.86
C CYS A 191 -6.95 -0.09 4.96
N SER A 192 -6.66 -0.34 6.24
CA SER A 192 -7.34 0.28 7.38
C SER A 192 -8.87 0.09 7.30
N HIS A 193 -9.32 -1.06 6.79
CA HIS A 193 -10.72 -1.36 6.55
C HIS A 193 -11.36 -2.03 7.78
N LEU A 194 -12.49 -1.49 8.23
CA LEU A 194 -13.23 -1.95 9.41
C LEU A 194 -13.86 -3.35 9.22
N GLY A 195 -14.06 -3.80 7.99
CA GLY A 195 -14.69 -5.09 7.71
C GLY A 195 -16.22 -5.02 7.76
N LEU A 196 -16.85 -6.13 8.13
CA LEU A 196 -18.31 -6.31 8.08
C LEU A 196 -19.09 -5.44 9.09
N HIS A 197 -18.38 -4.88 10.08
CA HIS A 197 -18.95 -3.99 11.10
C HIS A 197 -19.11 -2.55 10.62
N GLY A 198 -18.54 -2.19 9.46
CA GLY A 198 -18.75 -0.89 8.84
C GLY A 198 -19.95 -0.86 7.89
N ASN A 199 -20.44 0.35 7.64
CA ASN A 199 -21.42 0.61 6.61
C ASN A 199 -20.81 0.45 5.22
N ALA A 200 -19.52 0.75 5.01
CA ALA A 200 -18.83 0.49 3.75
C ALA A 200 -17.93 -0.76 3.86
N TRP A 201 -18.50 -1.93 3.54
CA TRP A 201 -17.92 -3.26 3.78
C TRP A 201 -16.93 -3.75 2.73
N CYS A 202 -16.78 -3.03 1.61
CA CYS A 202 -15.79 -3.36 0.59
C CYS A 202 -14.48 -2.60 0.85
N ARG A 203 -13.35 -3.32 0.81
CA ARG A 203 -12.01 -2.70 0.90
C ARG A 203 -11.54 -2.04 -0.39
N LYS A 204 -12.20 -2.31 -1.53
CA LYS A 204 -11.88 -1.73 -2.86
C LYS A 204 -12.75 -0.54 -3.23
N CYS A 205 -14.03 -0.56 -2.86
CA CYS A 205 -14.99 0.47 -3.23
C CYS A 205 -15.79 0.95 -2.01
N LYS A 206 -16.56 2.03 -2.20
CA LYS A 206 -17.41 2.64 -1.18
C LYS A 206 -18.81 2.00 -1.11
N LEU A 207 -19.03 0.89 -1.83
CA LEU A 207 -20.28 0.13 -1.74
C LEU A 207 -20.56 -0.21 -0.27
N GLY A 208 -21.76 0.16 0.16
CA GLY A 208 -22.07 0.24 1.57
C GLY A 208 -23.54 0.56 1.86
N GLY A 209 -23.84 0.73 3.13
CA GLY A 209 -25.17 0.98 3.67
C GLY A 209 -25.30 0.43 5.09
N SER A 210 -26.26 0.96 5.84
CA SER A 210 -26.65 0.34 7.10
C SER A 210 -27.18 -1.07 6.86
N GLN A 211 -27.28 -1.90 7.91
CA GLN A 211 -27.87 -3.23 7.78
C GLN A 211 -29.28 -3.19 7.18
N ARG A 212 -30.05 -2.15 7.46
CA ARG A 212 -31.37 -1.93 6.87
C ARG A 212 -31.31 -1.65 5.38
N ASP A 213 -30.32 -0.86 4.94
CA ASP A 213 -30.17 -0.50 3.54
C ASP A 213 -29.75 -1.72 2.69
N ARG A 214 -28.94 -2.63 3.26
CA ARG A 214 -28.51 -3.88 2.59
C ARG A 214 -29.65 -4.78 2.15
N GLU A 215 -30.79 -4.73 2.85
CA GLU A 215 -31.96 -5.57 2.55
C GLU A 215 -32.87 -4.94 1.49
N THR A 216 -32.51 -3.78 0.95
CA THR A 216 -33.27 -3.12 -0.13
C THR A 216 -32.82 -3.62 -1.51
N ASP A 217 -33.77 -3.71 -2.44
CA ASP A 217 -33.49 -4.11 -3.83
C ASP A 217 -32.48 -3.16 -4.50
N GLU A 218 -32.56 -1.86 -4.21
CA GLU A 218 -31.66 -0.84 -4.76
C GLU A 218 -30.19 -1.11 -4.40
N ILE A 219 -29.89 -1.35 -3.12
CA ILE A 219 -28.52 -1.66 -2.69
C ILE A 219 -28.11 -3.06 -3.18
N PHE A 220 -29.03 -4.02 -3.22
CA PHE A 220 -28.73 -5.34 -3.78
C PHE A 220 -28.31 -5.26 -5.25
N GLU A 221 -29.03 -4.50 -6.09
CA GLU A 221 -28.71 -4.29 -7.51
C GLU A 221 -27.34 -3.62 -7.71
N GLN A 222 -26.95 -2.70 -6.82
CA GLN A 222 -25.64 -2.05 -6.87
C GLN A 222 -24.47 -3.03 -6.74
N HIS A 223 -24.66 -4.23 -6.17
CA HIS A 223 -23.60 -5.25 -6.09
C HIS A 223 -23.16 -5.76 -7.47
N PHE A 224 -24.01 -5.62 -8.48
CA PHE A 224 -23.75 -6.08 -9.83
C PHE A 224 -23.17 -5.00 -10.75
N SER A 225 -22.89 -3.82 -10.20
CA SER A 225 -22.28 -2.69 -10.91
C SER A 225 -20.99 -2.23 -10.23
N PRO A 226 -20.00 -1.70 -10.99
CA PRO A 226 -18.83 -1.08 -10.38
C PRO A 226 -19.24 0.12 -9.52
N GLY A 227 -18.86 0.10 -8.24
CA GLY A 227 -19.05 1.24 -7.33
C GLY A 227 -17.85 2.18 -7.32
N ASP A 228 -18.00 3.31 -6.63
CA ASP A 228 -16.93 4.30 -6.45
C ASP A 228 -15.72 3.68 -5.73
N LEU A 229 -14.54 3.78 -6.34
CA LEU A 229 -13.32 3.21 -5.77
C LEU A 229 -12.89 3.97 -4.51
N ARG A 230 -12.31 3.23 -3.56
CA ARG A 230 -11.57 3.82 -2.44
C ARG A 230 -10.23 4.32 -2.96
N VAL A 231 -9.76 5.43 -2.39
CA VAL A 231 -8.46 6.01 -2.69
C VAL A 231 -7.71 6.13 -1.37
N ALA A 232 -6.44 5.71 -1.34
CA ALA A 232 -5.63 5.66 -0.12
C ALA A 232 -5.59 7.02 0.62
N ARG A 233 -5.49 8.12 -0.14
CA ARG A 233 -5.53 9.49 0.39
C ARG A 233 -6.83 9.81 1.14
N ASP A 234 -7.98 9.36 0.65
CA ASP A 234 -9.29 9.63 1.25
C ASP A 234 -9.39 8.86 2.57
N THR A 235 -8.91 7.60 2.58
CA THR A 235 -8.80 6.77 3.77
C THR A 235 -7.87 7.42 4.82
N ALA A 236 -6.71 7.92 4.42
CA ALA A 236 -5.79 8.64 5.31
C ALA A 236 -6.43 9.90 5.91
N GLN A 237 -7.16 10.68 5.11
CA GLN A 237 -7.90 11.83 5.60
C GLN A 237 -8.95 11.46 6.63
N GLU A 238 -9.67 10.35 6.41
CA GLU A 238 -10.68 9.88 7.35
C GLU A 238 -10.05 9.45 8.69
N VAL A 239 -8.92 8.72 8.65
CA VAL A 239 -8.16 8.37 9.86
C VAL A 239 -7.69 9.64 10.59
N LYS A 240 -7.18 10.64 9.88
CA LYS A 240 -6.76 11.92 10.49
C LYS A 240 -7.94 12.59 11.18
N LYS A 241 -9.12 12.68 10.55
CA LYS A 241 -10.33 13.25 11.18
C LYS A 241 -10.72 12.49 12.45
N GLN A 242 -10.66 11.15 12.44
CA GLN A 242 -10.94 10.32 13.61
C GLN A 242 -9.98 10.63 14.77
N ILE A 243 -8.68 10.81 14.49
CA ILE A 243 -7.68 11.22 15.49
C ILE A 243 -8.02 12.61 16.08
N TYR A 244 -8.34 13.60 15.24
CA TYR A 244 -8.75 14.91 15.74
C TYR A 244 -10.02 14.83 16.59
N ALA A 245 -11.02 14.05 16.18
CA ALA A 245 -12.26 13.86 16.93
C ALA A 245 -12.00 13.15 18.27
N ALA A 246 -11.07 12.20 18.33
CA ALA A 246 -10.68 11.50 19.56
C ALA A 246 -10.15 12.47 20.63
N ALA A 247 -9.41 13.50 20.24
CA ALA A 247 -8.91 14.54 21.14
C ALA A 247 -10.02 15.42 21.77
N LEU A 248 -11.28 15.28 21.36
CA LEU A 248 -12.45 15.86 22.03
C LEU A 248 -13.03 14.95 23.15
N GLY A 249 -12.52 13.73 23.33
CA GLY A 249 -12.92 12.84 24.43
C GLY A 249 -14.23 12.07 24.24
N VAL A 250 -14.85 12.14 23.05
CA VAL A 250 -16.14 11.51 22.75
C VAL A 250 -15.96 10.25 21.90
N ALA A 251 -15.82 9.10 22.56
CA ALA A 251 -15.62 7.80 21.91
C ALA A 251 -16.69 7.46 20.87
N SER A 252 -17.97 7.69 21.19
CA SER A 252 -19.08 7.40 20.28
C SER A 252 -19.03 8.19 18.98
N THR A 253 -18.45 9.40 18.98
CA THR A 253 -18.23 10.17 17.76
C THR A 253 -17.24 9.46 16.84
N VAL A 254 -16.13 8.96 17.40
CA VAL A 254 -15.13 8.22 16.63
C VAL A 254 -15.70 6.90 16.11
N GLU A 255 -16.42 6.15 16.94
CA GLU A 255 -17.09 4.91 16.54
C GLU A 255 -18.10 5.13 15.40
N ALA A 256 -18.88 6.22 15.45
CA ALA A 256 -19.80 6.58 14.38
C ALA A 256 -19.05 6.88 13.08
N MET A 257 -17.96 7.67 13.13
CA MET A 257 -17.12 7.96 11.97
C MET A 257 -16.49 6.71 11.37
N GLN A 258 -15.97 5.80 12.22
CA GLN A 258 -15.42 4.51 11.78
C GLN A 258 -16.49 3.65 11.10
N THR A 259 -17.68 3.58 11.69
CA THR A 259 -18.80 2.81 11.16
C THR A 259 -19.27 3.36 9.82
N GLU A 260 -19.51 4.66 9.72
CA GLU A 260 -20.01 5.32 8.52
C GLU A 260 -19.04 5.17 7.34
N SER A 261 -17.75 5.46 7.57
CA SER A 261 -16.72 5.39 6.53
C SER A 261 -16.25 3.97 6.19
N GLY A 262 -16.48 3.02 7.11
CA GLY A 262 -15.86 1.69 7.07
C GLY A 262 -14.33 1.72 7.22
N VAL A 263 -13.77 2.83 7.74
CA VAL A 263 -12.32 3.01 7.94
C VAL A 263 -12.01 2.90 9.43
N LYS A 264 -11.14 1.96 9.79
CA LYS A 264 -10.59 1.80 11.13
C LYS A 264 -9.14 1.36 11.05
N ASP A 265 -8.25 2.28 11.42
CA ASP A 265 -6.82 2.06 11.38
C ASP A 265 -6.29 1.56 12.73
N LYS A 266 -5.62 0.40 12.76
CA LYS A 266 -5.15 -0.20 14.01
C LYS A 266 -4.07 0.63 14.70
N LEU A 267 -3.16 1.24 13.94
CA LEU A 267 -2.10 2.09 14.49
C LEU A 267 -2.71 3.39 15.07
N ALA A 268 -3.63 4.03 14.35
CA ALA A 268 -4.35 5.18 14.87
C ALA A 268 -5.22 4.84 16.08
N GLU A 269 -5.83 3.66 16.13
CA GLU A 269 -6.68 3.22 17.25
C GLU A 269 -5.91 3.24 18.58
N PHE A 270 -4.63 2.86 18.59
CA PHE A 270 -3.76 2.97 19.76
C PHE A 270 -3.66 4.42 20.29
N TRP A 271 -3.54 5.39 19.39
CA TRP A 271 -3.48 6.81 19.76
C TRP A 271 -4.85 7.40 20.10
N ILE A 272 -5.89 7.01 19.36
CA ILE A 272 -7.29 7.40 19.58
C ILE A 272 -7.71 7.07 21.02
N GLN A 273 -7.42 5.86 21.50
CA GLN A 273 -7.75 5.43 22.85
C GLN A 273 -7.06 6.30 23.92
N GLN A 274 -5.78 6.60 23.72
CA GLN A 274 -5.03 7.48 24.61
C GLN A 274 -5.55 8.92 24.59
N LEU A 275 -5.85 9.46 23.41
CA LEU A 275 -6.40 10.80 23.24
C LEU A 275 -7.75 10.93 23.95
N ILE A 276 -8.65 9.96 23.78
CA ILE A 276 -9.97 9.97 24.43
C ILE A 276 -9.82 10.01 25.95
N ALA A 277 -8.95 9.16 26.51
CA ALA A 277 -8.70 9.11 27.95
C ALA A 277 -8.15 10.45 28.46
N ARG A 278 -7.08 10.96 27.83
CA ARG A 278 -6.44 12.23 28.20
C ARG A 278 -7.39 13.43 28.07
N ALA A 279 -8.20 13.47 27.01
CA ALA A 279 -9.20 14.52 26.81
C ALA A 279 -10.25 14.53 27.92
N ARG A 280 -10.77 13.36 28.30
CA ARG A 280 -11.72 13.23 29.42
C ARG A 280 -11.12 13.70 30.73
N ASP A 281 -9.88 13.33 31.02
CA ASP A 281 -9.18 13.74 32.25
C ASP A 281 -8.99 15.27 32.29
N LEU A 282 -8.52 15.87 31.18
CA LEU A 282 -8.33 17.32 31.09
C LEU A 282 -9.66 18.08 31.15
N GLN A 283 -10.73 17.57 30.54
CA GLN A 283 -12.06 18.14 30.66
C GLN A 283 -12.59 18.03 32.10
N GLN A 284 -12.35 16.91 32.77
CA GLN A 284 -12.70 16.75 34.17
C GLN A 284 -12.00 17.79 35.04
N ILE A 285 -10.71 18.06 34.79
CA ILE A 285 -9.92 19.06 35.52
C ILE A 285 -10.35 20.49 35.17
N ARG A 286 -10.51 20.82 33.88
CA ARG A 286 -10.65 22.21 33.39
C ARG A 286 -12.09 22.67 33.25
N ILE A 287 -13.07 21.77 33.22
CA ILE A 287 -14.49 22.12 33.05
C ILE A 287 -15.32 21.70 34.27
N HIS A 288 -15.14 20.46 34.74
CA HIS A 288 -16.07 19.87 35.71
C HIS A 288 -15.63 20.07 37.17
N ASN A 289 -14.35 19.91 37.50
CA ASN A 289 -13.84 19.97 38.86
C ASN A 289 -13.87 21.42 39.40
N PRO A 290 -14.71 21.75 40.39
CA PRO A 290 -14.84 23.12 40.89
C PRO A 290 -13.55 23.73 41.45
N ALA A 291 -12.62 22.91 41.93
CA ALA A 291 -11.36 23.36 42.52
C ALA A 291 -10.31 23.76 41.46
N THR A 292 -10.37 23.15 40.27
CA THR A 292 -9.32 23.29 39.23
C THR A 292 -9.85 23.80 37.89
N ARG A 293 -11.17 23.88 37.71
CA ARG A 293 -11.77 24.31 36.44
C ARG A 293 -11.40 25.75 36.10
N ASP A 294 -11.49 26.08 34.82
CA ASP A 294 -11.25 27.42 34.29
C ASP A 294 -11.98 28.46 35.14
N SER A 295 -11.23 29.47 35.61
CA SER A 295 -11.73 30.51 36.50
C SER A 295 -12.99 31.21 35.95
N ARG A 296 -13.14 31.30 34.62
CA ARG A 296 -14.30 31.88 33.94
C ARG A 296 -15.60 31.09 34.21
N LEU A 297 -15.50 29.80 34.51
CA LEU A 297 -16.63 28.94 34.90
C LEU A 297 -17.05 29.11 36.37
N ASN A 298 -16.29 29.87 37.17
CA ASN A 298 -16.62 30.22 38.56
C ASN A 298 -17.31 31.58 38.69
N ALA A 299 -17.48 32.32 37.59
CA ALA A 299 -18.14 33.63 37.62
C ALA A 299 -19.60 33.53 38.11
N ARG A 300 -20.04 34.51 38.91
CA ARG A 300 -21.43 34.58 39.41
C ARG A 300 -22.48 34.61 38.30
N ARG A 301 -22.13 35.16 37.13
CA ARG A 301 -22.96 35.18 35.92
C ARG A 301 -22.10 34.75 34.73
N ILE A 302 -22.45 33.61 34.12
CA ILE A 302 -21.75 33.08 32.95
C ILE A 302 -22.61 33.37 31.72
N ILE A 303 -22.09 34.17 30.79
CA ILE A 303 -22.74 34.40 29.50
C ILE A 303 -22.39 33.22 28.58
N ASN A 304 -23.41 32.52 28.10
CA ASN A 304 -23.29 31.41 27.14
C ASN A 304 -22.27 30.32 27.55
N ARG A 305 -22.52 29.67 28.70
CA ARG A 305 -21.72 28.55 29.21
C ARG A 305 -21.37 27.46 28.16
N PRO A 306 -22.28 27.05 27.25
CA PRO A 306 -21.96 26.08 26.21
C PRO A 306 -20.81 26.51 25.29
N LEU A 307 -20.77 27.79 24.89
CA LEU A 307 -19.68 28.30 24.05
C LEU A 307 -18.35 28.29 24.79
N LEU A 308 -18.35 28.71 26.05
CA LEU A 308 -17.13 28.68 26.89
C LEU A 308 -16.61 27.25 27.07
N CYS A 309 -17.47 26.27 27.32
CA CYS A 309 -17.05 24.87 27.39
C CYS A 309 -16.47 24.37 26.05
N ARG A 310 -17.06 24.75 24.91
CA ARG A 310 -16.51 24.41 23.59
C ARG A 310 -15.14 25.01 23.35
N GLU A 311 -14.94 26.27 23.74
CA GLU A 311 -13.64 26.93 23.66
C GLU A 311 -12.58 26.19 24.49
N ILE A 312 -12.90 25.84 25.75
CA ILE A 312 -11.99 25.08 26.61
C ILE A 312 -11.68 23.71 26.00
N CYS A 313 -12.69 23.01 25.46
CA CYS A 313 -12.47 21.74 24.75
C CYS A 313 -11.58 21.91 23.52
N ALA A 314 -11.73 22.98 22.74
CA ALA A 314 -10.88 23.25 21.59
C ALA A 314 -9.41 23.51 21.99
N ASN A 315 -9.20 24.22 23.10
CA ASN A 315 -7.85 24.43 23.65
C ASN A 315 -7.22 23.11 24.13
N ILE A 316 -8.00 22.27 24.83
CA ILE A 316 -7.57 20.92 25.22
C ILE A 316 -7.22 20.08 23.98
N GLN A 317 -8.06 20.14 22.95
CA GLN A 317 -7.84 19.41 21.71
C GLN A 317 -6.51 19.82 21.07
N SER A 318 -6.23 21.13 20.96
CA SER A 318 -4.98 21.64 20.40
C SER A 318 -3.76 21.14 21.19
N GLU A 319 -3.80 21.22 22.52
CA GLU A 319 -2.71 20.75 23.40
C GLU A 319 -2.46 19.24 23.24
N LEU A 320 -3.52 18.45 23.10
CA LEU A 320 -3.40 17.02 22.88
C LEU A 320 -2.86 16.67 21.49
N MET A 321 -3.21 17.46 20.47
CA MET A 321 -2.63 17.29 19.13
C MET A 321 -1.14 17.66 19.12
N ASP A 322 -0.75 18.75 19.77
CA ASP A 322 0.66 19.12 19.94
C ASP A 322 1.44 18.02 20.68
N TRP A 323 0.86 17.47 21.75
CA TRP A 323 1.42 16.31 22.45
C TRP A 323 1.58 15.11 21.52
N LEU A 324 0.55 14.79 20.73
CA LEU A 324 0.57 13.65 19.82
C LEU A 324 1.65 13.82 18.75
N TYR A 325 1.82 15.01 18.17
CA TYR A 325 2.89 15.25 17.19
C TYR A 325 4.28 14.98 17.75
N MET A 326 4.48 15.09 19.07
CA MET A 326 5.73 14.73 19.73
C MET A 326 5.93 13.23 19.94
N GLN A 327 4.96 12.38 19.57
CA GLN A 327 5.02 10.93 19.76
C GLN A 327 5.41 10.17 18.47
N PRO A 328 6.12 9.05 18.57
CA PRO A 328 6.95 8.65 19.69
C PRO A 328 8.12 9.62 19.90
N THR A 329 8.43 9.94 21.16
CA THR A 329 9.44 10.97 21.51
C THR A 329 10.80 10.72 20.88
N HIS A 330 11.24 9.47 20.81
CA HIS A 330 12.56 9.12 20.26
C HIS A 330 12.66 9.42 18.76
N HIS A 331 11.63 9.14 17.96
CA HIS A 331 11.60 9.50 16.55
C HIS A 331 11.40 11.00 16.35
N TYR A 332 10.57 11.65 17.16
CA TYR A 332 10.39 13.10 17.10
C TYR A 332 11.69 13.87 17.37
N ASN A 333 12.51 13.40 18.31
CA ASN A 333 13.79 14.01 18.65
C ASN A 333 14.84 13.88 17.53
N LEU A 334 14.68 12.92 16.60
CA LEU A 334 15.53 12.79 15.43
C LEU A 334 15.17 13.78 14.30
N LEU A 335 13.98 14.39 14.36
CA LEU A 335 13.55 15.36 13.36
C LEU A 335 14.31 16.68 13.50
N PRO A 336 14.81 17.26 12.40
CA PRO A 336 15.38 18.61 12.40
C PRO A 336 14.39 19.63 12.99
N PRO A 337 14.84 20.65 13.74
CA PRO A 337 13.95 21.64 14.36
C PRO A 337 12.98 22.32 13.38
N GLU A 338 13.44 22.60 12.15
CA GLU A 338 12.65 23.24 11.09
C GLU A 338 11.78 22.27 10.26
N SER A 339 11.75 20.98 10.64
CA SER A 339 11.02 19.99 9.86
C SER A 339 9.51 20.20 9.98
N PRO A 340 8.75 20.27 8.87
CA PRO A 340 7.29 20.36 8.91
C PRO A 340 6.66 19.11 9.55
N LEU A 341 7.40 18.00 9.62
CA LEU A 341 6.97 16.76 10.26
C LEU A 341 6.77 16.91 11.78
N ARG A 342 7.24 18.00 12.40
CA ARG A 342 7.09 18.26 13.84
C ARG A 342 5.71 18.79 14.24
N THR A 343 4.92 19.27 13.29
CA THR A 343 3.61 19.89 13.54
C THR A 343 2.46 19.18 12.81
N GLN A 344 2.67 17.92 12.42
CA GLN A 344 1.66 17.16 11.69
C GLN A 344 1.68 15.68 12.05
N LEU A 345 0.57 15.00 11.77
CA LEU A 345 0.48 13.55 11.87
C LEU A 345 1.37 12.90 10.81
N ARG A 346 2.30 12.07 11.28
CA ARG A 346 3.24 11.31 10.46
C ARG A 346 2.72 9.89 10.15
N PRO A 347 2.73 9.45 8.88
CA PRO A 347 2.46 8.06 8.51
C PRO A 347 3.51 7.13 9.13
N GLY A 348 3.12 5.91 9.49
CA GLY A 348 3.98 4.91 10.15
C GLY A 348 4.16 5.12 11.65
N GLU A 349 3.94 6.34 12.15
CA GLU A 349 4.01 6.66 13.58
C GLU A 349 2.62 6.79 14.21
N HIS A 350 1.72 7.53 13.56
CA HIS A 350 0.39 7.85 14.10
C HIS A 350 -0.76 7.14 13.39
N TYR A 351 -0.53 6.70 12.16
CA TYR A 351 -1.49 5.96 11.35
C TYR A 351 -0.75 5.16 10.29
N ASN A 352 -1.39 4.15 9.72
CA ASN A 352 -0.82 3.25 8.71
C ASN A 352 -0.10 3.99 7.56
N SER A 353 1.19 3.68 7.38
CA SER A 353 2.03 4.28 6.33
C SER A 353 1.66 3.85 4.93
N LEU A 354 0.99 2.70 4.77
CA LEU A 354 0.57 2.17 3.47
C LEU A 354 -0.42 3.11 2.74
N LEU A 355 -1.10 3.98 3.49
CA LEU A 355 -2.06 4.94 2.93
C LEU A 355 -1.41 6.16 2.24
N GLU A 356 -0.12 6.39 2.49
CA GLU A 356 0.66 7.52 1.96
C GLU A 356 1.88 7.04 1.16
N LEU A 357 1.92 5.76 0.78
CA LEU A 357 2.98 5.22 -0.06
C LEU A 357 2.96 5.88 -1.44
N GLU A 358 4.14 6.32 -1.89
CA GLU A 358 4.30 6.83 -3.26
C GLU A 358 4.27 5.72 -4.32
N SER A 359 4.52 4.47 -3.92
CA SER A 359 4.54 3.31 -4.80
C SER A 359 3.55 2.23 -4.36
N GLY A 360 2.68 1.83 -5.30
CA GLY A 360 1.56 0.93 -5.03
C GLY A 360 0.33 1.66 -4.49
N ASP A 361 -0.82 1.02 -4.59
CA ASP A 361 -2.07 1.49 -3.99
C ASP A 361 -2.70 0.35 -3.21
N ILE A 362 -2.78 0.50 -1.88
CA ILE A 362 -3.25 -0.58 -1.02
C ILE A 362 -4.71 -0.96 -1.26
N HIS A 363 -5.54 -0.11 -1.86
CA HIS A 363 -6.91 -0.46 -2.24
C HIS A 363 -6.95 -1.17 -3.60
N CYS A 364 -6.14 -0.75 -4.57
CA CYS A 364 -6.10 -1.36 -5.91
C CYS A 364 -5.30 -2.68 -5.93
N ASP A 365 -4.19 -2.75 -5.21
CA ASP A 365 -3.25 -3.88 -5.14
C ASP A 365 -3.70 -4.96 -4.14
N THR A 366 -5.00 -5.26 -4.13
CA THR A 366 -5.62 -6.28 -3.29
C THR A 366 -6.03 -7.50 -4.13
N PRO A 367 -5.08 -8.42 -4.44
CA PRO A 367 -5.41 -9.64 -5.15
C PRO A 367 -6.37 -10.49 -4.31
N VAL A 368 -7.44 -10.99 -4.92
CA VAL A 368 -8.38 -11.85 -4.21
C VAL A 368 -7.83 -13.27 -4.18
N GLU A 369 -7.54 -13.77 -2.98
CA GLU A 369 -7.08 -15.14 -2.84
C GLU A 369 -8.24 -16.13 -2.99
N ILE A 370 -8.08 -17.13 -3.87
CA ILE A 370 -9.10 -18.15 -4.14
C ILE A 370 -9.41 -18.98 -2.87
N LEU A 371 -8.41 -19.25 -2.03
CA LEU A 371 -8.58 -20.06 -0.83
C LEU A 371 -9.62 -19.45 0.12
N HIS A 372 -9.41 -18.22 0.58
CA HIS A 372 -10.33 -17.59 1.53
C HIS A 372 -11.67 -17.16 0.92
N THR A 373 -11.71 -16.91 -0.38
CA THR A 373 -12.91 -16.39 -1.05
C THR A 373 -13.84 -17.51 -1.53
N TYR A 374 -13.28 -18.48 -2.25
CA TYR A 374 -14.06 -19.56 -2.86
C TYR A 374 -13.99 -20.85 -2.04
N LEU A 375 -12.79 -21.36 -1.73
CA LEU A 375 -12.66 -22.69 -1.13
C LEU A 375 -13.13 -22.73 0.33
N LEU A 376 -12.67 -21.78 1.16
CA LEU A 376 -13.03 -21.65 2.57
C LEU A 376 -14.26 -20.76 2.79
N GLY A 377 -14.64 -19.98 1.77
CA GLY A 377 -15.88 -19.24 1.74
C GLY A 377 -16.98 -20.10 1.13
N VAL A 378 -17.30 -19.85 -0.14
CA VAL A 378 -18.41 -20.46 -0.87
C VAL A 378 -18.47 -21.98 -0.73
N ASP A 379 -17.43 -22.71 -1.10
CA ASP A 379 -17.45 -24.18 -1.14
C ASP A 379 -17.60 -24.78 0.25
N LYS A 380 -16.85 -24.27 1.24
CA LYS A 380 -16.96 -24.71 2.64
C LYS A 380 -18.37 -24.51 3.19
N TYR A 381 -18.98 -23.35 2.96
CA TYR A 381 -20.31 -23.05 3.51
C TYR A 381 -21.41 -23.81 2.75
N ILE A 382 -21.32 -23.94 1.41
CA ILE A 382 -22.22 -24.82 0.65
C ILE A 382 -22.12 -26.25 1.16
N TRP A 383 -20.89 -26.77 1.31
CA TRP A 383 -20.67 -28.11 1.84
C TRP A 383 -21.29 -28.27 3.23
N HIS A 384 -20.99 -27.34 4.15
CA HIS A 384 -21.53 -27.34 5.50
C HIS A 384 -23.07 -27.31 5.51
N HIS A 385 -23.70 -26.44 4.72
CA HIS A 385 -25.15 -26.36 4.65
C HIS A 385 -25.77 -27.63 4.04
N CYS A 386 -25.16 -28.18 2.99
CA CYS A 386 -25.66 -29.40 2.34
C CYS A 386 -25.41 -30.67 3.15
N SER A 387 -24.42 -30.69 4.05
CA SER A 387 -24.04 -31.88 4.83
C SER A 387 -24.44 -31.82 6.32
N SER A 388 -24.79 -30.64 6.86
CA SER A 388 -25.05 -30.46 8.30
C SER A 388 -26.24 -31.27 8.82
N ALA A 389 -27.23 -31.55 7.96
CA ALA A 389 -28.39 -32.38 8.30
C ALA A 389 -28.15 -33.90 8.15
N TRP A 390 -26.95 -34.32 7.73
CA TRP A 390 -26.68 -35.74 7.48
C TRP A 390 -26.49 -36.52 8.79
N SER A 391 -27.09 -37.70 8.85
CA SER A 391 -26.78 -38.71 9.86
C SER A 391 -25.39 -39.31 9.64
N THR A 392 -24.81 -39.90 10.70
CA THR A 392 -23.51 -40.60 10.63
C THR A 392 -23.44 -41.60 9.48
N ARG A 393 -24.52 -42.37 9.27
CA ARG A 393 -24.61 -43.36 8.18
C ARG A 393 -24.58 -42.72 6.78
N GLN A 394 -25.17 -41.53 6.62
CA GLN A 394 -25.10 -40.78 5.37
C GLN A 394 -23.69 -40.23 5.11
N CYS A 395 -23.00 -39.75 6.16
CA CYS A 395 -21.61 -39.33 6.07
C CYS A 395 -20.68 -40.49 5.69
N GLU A 396 -20.81 -41.66 6.33
CA GLU A 396 -20.04 -42.87 6.00
C GLU A 396 -20.28 -43.32 4.55
N LYS A 397 -21.54 -43.35 4.12
CA LYS A 397 -21.92 -43.71 2.75
C LYS A 397 -21.34 -42.73 1.73
N PHE A 398 -21.32 -41.43 2.05
CA PHE A 398 -20.70 -40.43 1.20
C PHE A 398 -19.17 -40.60 1.13
N ALA A 399 -18.50 -40.79 2.28
CA ALA A 399 -17.06 -41.02 2.33
C ALA A 399 -16.64 -42.24 1.49
N LEU A 400 -17.36 -43.35 1.60
CA LEU A 400 -17.15 -44.55 0.78
C LEU A 400 -17.31 -44.26 -0.72
N ARG A 401 -18.37 -43.52 -1.10
CA ARG A 401 -18.61 -43.13 -2.49
C ARG A 401 -17.52 -42.20 -3.02
N LEU A 402 -17.07 -41.24 -2.23
CA LEU A 402 -16.00 -40.31 -2.58
C LEU A 402 -14.68 -41.07 -2.77
N GLN A 403 -14.33 -41.99 -1.86
CA GLN A 403 -13.15 -42.85 -1.99
C GLN A 403 -13.22 -43.76 -3.23
N SER A 404 -14.43 -44.18 -3.63
CA SER A 404 -14.65 -44.96 -4.86
C SER A 404 -14.64 -44.12 -6.14
N SER A 405 -14.62 -42.79 -6.05
CA SER A 405 -14.59 -41.91 -7.21
C SER A 405 -13.16 -41.84 -7.77
N SER A 406 -13.00 -42.23 -9.03
CA SER A 406 -11.70 -42.29 -9.70
C SER A 406 -11.15 -40.89 -9.98
N THR A 407 -9.89 -40.65 -9.60
CA THR A 407 -9.14 -39.41 -9.91
C THR A 407 -8.34 -39.49 -11.21
N ILE A 408 -8.56 -40.52 -12.05
CA ILE A 408 -7.83 -40.68 -13.32
C ILE A 408 -8.18 -39.50 -14.24
N ARG A 409 -7.32 -38.46 -14.24
CA ARG A 409 -7.20 -37.52 -15.36
C ARG A 409 -6.94 -38.37 -16.60
N LYS A 410 -7.85 -38.32 -17.59
CA LYS A 410 -7.58 -38.86 -18.92
C LYS A 410 -6.25 -38.27 -19.40
N ASN A 411 -5.23 -39.11 -19.48
CA ASN A 411 -3.95 -38.77 -20.07
C ASN A 411 -4.20 -38.36 -21.53
N PRO A 412 -3.92 -37.11 -21.95
CA PRO A 412 -4.20 -36.67 -23.33
C PRO A 412 -3.41 -37.44 -24.39
N ASN A 413 -2.38 -38.19 -23.99
CA ASN A 413 -1.47 -38.91 -24.88
C ASN A 413 -1.62 -40.44 -24.83
N ALA A 414 -2.73 -40.97 -24.31
CA ALA A 414 -3.02 -42.40 -24.47
C ALA A 414 -3.68 -42.66 -25.84
N ARG A 415 -2.85 -42.89 -26.86
CA ARG A 415 -3.17 -43.80 -27.97
C ARG A 415 -2.19 -44.96 -27.93
#